data_AF-A0A967EBZ9-F1
#
_entry.id   AF-A0A967EBZ9-F1
#
_cell.length_a   1.000
_cell.length_b   1.000
_cell.length_c   1.000
_cell.angle_alpha   90.00
_cell.angle_beta   90.00
_cell.angle_gamma   90.00
#
_symmetry.space_group_name_H-M   'P 1'
#
loop_
_entity.id
_entity.type
_entity.pdbx_description
1 polymer ?
#
loop_
_entity_poly.entity_id
_entity_poly.type
_entity_poly.pdbx_seq_one_letter_code
_entity_poly.pdbx_strand_id
1 'polypeptide(L)' 'MLRDNDSMLRRLHELRSEHRDLDTVINRLSLEPMDQLQIQRLKKRKLVLKDEIAWIENRLIPDNIA' A
#
# COMPACT_ATOMS: atom_id res chain seq x y z
N MET A 1 -6.96 -22.80 5.80
CA MET A 1 -5.52 -22.76 5.49
C MET A 1 -5.27 -22.26 4.07
N LEU A 2 -5.58 -22.97 2.98
CA LEU A 2 -5.42 -22.44 1.60
C LEU A 2 -6.29 -21.20 1.29
N ARG A 3 -7.57 -21.21 1.70
CA ARG A 3 -8.50 -20.08 1.47
C ARG A 3 -8.07 -18.76 2.13
N ASP A 4 -7.38 -18.85 3.25
CA ASP A 4 -6.95 -17.68 4.03
C ASP A 4 -5.80 -16.98 3.31
N ASN A 5 -4.88 -17.75 2.74
CA ASN A 5 -3.75 -17.25 1.94
C ASN A 5 -4.25 -16.59 0.64
N ASP A 6 -5.19 -17.19 -0.09
CA ASP A 6 -5.81 -16.58 -1.28
C ASP A 6 -6.52 -15.25 -0.99
N SER A 7 -7.11 -15.11 0.19
CA SER A 7 -7.76 -13.87 0.62
C SER A 7 -6.73 -12.79 0.96
N MET A 8 -5.62 -13.17 1.60
CA MET A 8 -4.50 -12.29 1.92
C MET A 8 -3.75 -11.84 0.67
N LEU A 9 -3.55 -12.72 -0.32
CA LEU A 9 -2.94 -12.39 -1.61
C LEU A 9 -3.80 -11.40 -2.40
N ARG A 10 -5.12 -11.59 -2.42
CA ARG A 10 -6.05 -10.62 -3.02
C ARG A 10 -5.97 -9.27 -2.34
N ARG A 11 -6.02 -9.25 -1.00
CA ARG A 11 -5.87 -8.02 -0.22
C ARG A 11 -4.52 -7.33 -0.46
N LEU A 12 -3.44 -8.09 -0.54
CA LEU A 12 -2.10 -7.59 -0.86
C LEU A 12 -2.08 -6.92 -2.24
N HIS A 13 -2.72 -7.53 -3.24
CA HIS A 13 -2.83 -6.95 -4.58
C HIS A 13 -3.60 -5.63 -4.58
N GLU A 14 -4.74 -5.57 -3.89
CA GLU A 14 -5.54 -4.35 -3.73
C GLU A 14 -4.74 -3.23 -3.08
N LEU A 15 -4.08 -3.51 -1.95
CA LEU A 15 -3.28 -2.51 -1.23
C LEU A 15 -2.10 -2.01 -2.07
N ARG A 16 -1.43 -2.89 -2.83
CA ARG A 16 -0.36 -2.50 -3.76
C ARG A 16 -0.87 -1.62 -4.89
N SER A 17 -2.08 -1.88 -5.41
CA SER A 17 -2.72 -1.02 -6.41
C SER A 17 -3.02 0.35 -5.82
N GLU A 18 -3.70 0.41 -4.67
CA GLU A 18 -4.05 1.68 -4.00
C GLU A 18 -2.80 2.49 -3.66
N HIS A 19 -1.72 1.84 -3.19
CA HIS A 19 -0.45 2.49 -2.92
C HIS A 19 0.18 3.12 -4.17
N ARG A 20 0.08 2.45 -5.33
CA ARG A 20 0.59 2.97 -6.62
C ARG A 20 -0.26 4.14 -7.13
N ASP A 21 -1.57 4.06 -6.96
CA ASP A 21 -2.49 5.14 -7.34
C ASP A 21 -2.23 6.39 -6.50
N LEU A 22 -2.06 6.22 -5.18
CA LEU A 22 -1.68 7.31 -4.29
C LEU A 22 -0.34 7.94 -4.67
N ASP A 23 0.64 7.15 -5.09
CA ASP A 23 1.91 7.69 -5.57
C ASP A 23 1.74 8.57 -6.81
N THR A 24 0.91 8.13 -7.75
CA THR A 24 0.58 8.89 -8.96
C THR A 24 -0.11 10.21 -8.62
N VAL A 25 -1.07 10.19 -7.69
CA VAL A 25 -1.77 11.39 -7.22
C VAL A 25 -0.82 12.35 -6.50
N ILE A 26 0.04 11.83 -5.61
CA ILE A 26 1.05 12.64 -4.90
C ILE A 26 2.00 13.31 -5.90
N ASN A 27 2.46 12.59 -6.93
CA ASN A 27 3.36 13.13 -7.92
C ASN A 27 2.72 14.26 -8.74
N ARG A 28 1.43 14.11 -9.10
CA ARG A 28 0.68 15.19 -9.78
C ARG A 28 0.51 16.42 -8.90
N LEU A 29 0.05 16.23 -7.66
CA LEU A 29 -0.17 17.34 -6.72
C LEU A 29 1.13 18.03 -6.30
N SER A 30 2.27 17.32 -6.31
CA SER A 30 3.57 17.90 -5.97
C SER A 30 4.05 18.95 -6.97
N LEU A 31 3.43 19.03 -8.15
CA LEU A 31 3.68 20.09 -9.13
C LEU A 31 2.95 21.39 -8.79
N GLU A 32 1.97 21.34 -7.87
CA GLU A 32 1.16 22.49 -7.47
C GLU A 32 1.57 22.98 -6.06
N PRO A 33 2.03 24.24 -5.91
CA PRO A 33 2.57 24.74 -4.64
C PRO A 33 1.52 24.96 -3.53
N MET A 34 0.22 24.92 -3.84
CA MET A 34 -0.86 25.17 -2.86
C MET A 34 -1.24 23.92 -2.05
N ASP A 35 -0.86 22.72 -2.49
CA ASP A 35 -1.40 21.46 -1.98
C ASP A 35 -0.54 20.77 -0.91
N GLN A 36 0.37 21.50 -0.26
CA GLN A 36 1.36 20.90 0.65
C GLN A 36 0.72 20.12 1.81
N LEU A 37 -0.38 20.61 2.39
CA LEU A 37 -1.10 19.90 3.46
C LEU A 37 -1.78 18.63 2.93
N GLN A 38 -2.35 18.68 1.72
CA GLN A 38 -2.97 17.53 1.08
C GLN A 38 -1.92 16.46 0.74
N ILE A 39 -0.78 16.87 0.20
CA ILE A 39 0.37 15.99 -0.04
C ILE A 39 0.84 15.31 1.25
N GLN A 40 0.94 16.06 2.35
CA GLN A 40 1.31 15.46 3.65
C GLN A 40 0.31 14.40 4.12
N ARG A 41 -1.00 14.65 3.99
CA ARG A 41 -2.05 13.68 4.33
C ARG A 41 -1.96 12.43 3.45
N LEU A 42 -1.76 12.60 2.14
CA LEU A 42 -1.63 11.49 1.20
C LEU A 42 -0.37 10.66 1.46
N LYS A 43 0.77 11.31 1.75
CA LYS A 43 2.02 10.63 2.15
C LYS A 43 1.83 9.81 3.43
N LYS A 44 1.11 10.35 4.43
CA LYS A 44 0.78 9.60 5.64
C LYS A 44 -0.08 8.37 5.34
N ARG A 45 -1.11 8.49 4.48
CA ARG A 45 -1.92 7.35 4.05
C ARG A 45 -1.08 6.31 3.30
N LYS A 46 -0.21 6.76 2.39
CA LYS A 46 0.73 5.89 1.66
C LYS A 46 1.65 5.10 2.61
N LEU A 47 2.13 5.73 3.68
CA LEU A 47 2.94 5.06 4.71
C LEU A 47 2.15 3.95 5.42
N VAL A 48 0.92 4.22 5.83
CA VAL A 48 0.05 3.21 6.47
C VAL A 48 -0.19 2.01 5.55
N LEU A 49 -0.47 2.25 4.26
CA LEU A 49 -0.62 1.16 3.29
C LEU A 49 0.66 0.34 3.11
N LYS A 50 1.82 1.00 3.10
CA LYS A 50 3.12 0.32 3.03
C LYS A 50 3.32 -0.59 4.24
N ASP A 51 2.96 -0.14 5.44
CA ASP A 51 3.07 -0.92 6.67
C ASP A 51 2.09 -2.11 6.66
N GLU A 52 0.87 -1.92 6.17
CA GLU A 52 -0.13 -3.00 6.01
C GLU A 52 0.32 -4.05 4.97
N ILE A 53 0.88 -3.61 3.84
CA ILE A 53 1.49 -4.46 2.82
C ILE A 53 2.60 -5.31 3.44
N ALA A 54 3.54 -4.68 4.16
CA ALA A 54 4.66 -5.38 4.78
C ALA A 54 4.19 -6.38 5.85
N TRP A 55 3.12 -6.06 6.59
CA TRP A 55 2.53 -6.98 7.56
C TRP A 55 1.91 -8.21 6.89
N ILE A 56 1.16 -8.04 5.81
CA ILE A 56 0.58 -9.15 5.05
C ILE A 56 1.69 -9.98 4.42
N GLU A 57 2.68 -9.36 3.78
CA GLU A 57 3.83 -10.04 3.19
C GLU A 57 4.56 -10.90 4.23
N ASN A 58 4.89 -10.34 5.41
CA ASN A 58 5.53 -11.09 6.49
C ASN A 58 4.69 -12.26 7.00
N ARG A 59 3.36 -12.17 6.92
CA ARG A 59 2.45 -13.25 7.33
C ARG A 59 2.25 -14.31 6.25
N LEU A 60 2.54 -13.98 4.99
CA LEU A 60 2.56 -14.89 3.84
C LEU A 60 3.93 -15.55 3.64
N ILE A 61 5.02 -14.92 4.09
CA ILE A 61 6.39 -15.46 4.06
C ILE A 61 6.58 -16.82 4.77
N PRO A 62 5.81 -17.24 5.81
CA PRO A 62 5.96 -18.58 6.39
C PRO A 62 5.77 -19.72 5.37
N ASP A 63 4.99 -19.50 4.30
CA ASP A 63 4.70 -20.50 3.27
C ASP A 63 5.62 -20.43 2.03
N ASN A 64 6.42 -19.37 1.86
CA ASN A 64 7.17 -19.11 0.61
C ASN A 64 8.69 -19.35 0.71
N ILE A 65 9.20 -19.83 1.85
CA ILE A 65 10.62 -20.19 2.07
C ILE A 65 10.75 -21.67 2.52
N ALA A 66 9.77 -22.52 2.21
CA ALA A 66 9.83 -23.97 2.44
C ALA A 66 9.97 -24.76 1.13
#